data_AF-A0A942SJ91-F1
#
_entry.id   AF-A0A942SJ91-F1
#
_cell.length_a   1.000
_cell.length_b   1.000
_cell.length_c   1.000
_cell.angle_alpha   90.00
_cell.angle_beta   90.00
_cell.angle_gamma   90.00
#
_symmetry.space_group_name_H-M   'P 1'
#
loop_
_entity.id
_entity.type
_entity.pdbx_description
1 polymer ?
#
loop_
_entity_poly.entity_id
_entity_poly.type
_entity_poly.pdbx_seq_one_letter_code
_entity_poly.pdbx_strand_id
1 'polypeptide(L)'
;MSDHDNLPVMVWEGKSSVLRARTLIMRREPLILEMSKSFGIDVDAGECGCRTVDNGRHFLGCDPKCTLSLLADTNHLPALASLGDAAEQAGLLVDLDRALARIIIYN
;
A
#
# COMPACT_ATOMS: atom_id res chain seq x y z
N MET A 1 0.82 17.77 4.22
CA MET A 1 0.29 16.46 3.82
C MET A 1 0.26 16.49 2.31
N SER A 2 0.93 15.56 1.63
CA SER A 2 0.98 15.56 0.16
C SER A 2 -0.44 15.40 -0.38
N ASP A 3 -0.87 16.29 -1.28
CA ASP A 3 -2.21 16.26 -1.89
C ASP A 3 -2.33 15.03 -2.80
N HIS A 4 -2.72 13.90 -2.21
CA HIS A 4 -3.04 12.68 -2.94
C HIS A 4 -4.45 12.69 -3.56
N ASP A 5 -5.18 13.82 -3.47
CA ASP A 5 -6.55 13.98 -3.94
C ASP A 5 -6.74 13.76 -5.46
N ASN A 6 -5.65 13.83 -6.23
CA ASN A 6 -5.66 13.58 -7.68
C ASN A 6 -5.20 12.16 -8.09
N LEU A 7 -4.87 11.29 -7.13
CA LEU A 7 -4.46 9.92 -7.46
C LEU A 7 -5.67 9.04 -7.77
N PRO A 8 -5.54 8.10 -8.73
CA PRO A 8 -6.61 7.14 -8.99
C PRO A 8 -6.85 6.27 -7.76
N VAL A 9 -8.05 6.39 -7.20
CA VAL A 9 -8.52 5.54 -6.10
C VAL A 9 -9.12 4.26 -6.69
N MET A 10 -8.71 3.13 -6.15
CA MET A 10 -9.18 1.80 -6.50
C MET A 10 -9.62 1.07 -5.25
N VAL A 11 -10.88 0.64 -5.22
CA VAL A 11 -11.41 -0.20 -4.15
C VAL A 11 -10.89 -1.63 -4.33
N TRP A 12 -10.46 -2.26 -3.24
CA TRP A 12 -10.05 -3.67 -3.24
C TRP A 12 -11.26 -4.60 -3.31
N GLU A 13 -11.41 -5.31 -4.42
CA GLU A 13 -12.52 -6.25 -4.70
C GLU A 13 -12.02 -7.68 -4.99
N GLY A 14 -10.76 -7.97 -4.64
CA GLY A 14 -10.13 -9.26 -4.92
C GLY A 14 -9.45 -9.32 -6.29
N LYS A 15 -9.58 -10.43 -7.03
CA LYS A 15 -8.71 -10.75 -8.18
C LYS A 15 -8.69 -9.69 -9.30
N SER A 16 -9.82 -9.04 -9.57
CA SER A 16 -9.90 -7.96 -10.58
C SER A 16 -9.06 -6.75 -10.20
N SER A 17 -9.17 -6.30 -8.95
CA SER A 17 -8.40 -5.17 -8.41
C SER A 17 -6.90 -5.43 -8.40
N VAL A 18 -6.47 -6.67 -8.11
CA VAL A 18 -5.05 -7.07 -8.12
C VAL A 18 -4.41 -6.89 -9.51
N LEU A 19 -5.06 -7.37 -10.56
CA LEU A 19 -4.52 -7.27 -11.92
C LEU A 19 -4.41 -5.81 -12.38
N ARG A 20 -5.41 -4.99 -12.03
CA ARG A 20 -5.41 -3.56 -12.35
C ARG A 20 -4.32 -2.82 -11.57
N ALA A 21 -4.21 -3.06 -10.27
CA ALA A 21 -3.17 -2.48 -9.42
C ALA A 21 -1.77 -2.84 -9.94
N ARG A 22 -1.53 -4.12 -10.25
CA ARG A 22 -0.27 -4.58 -10.82
C ARG A 22 0.06 -3.88 -12.14
N THR A 23 -0.94 -3.67 -13.00
CA THR A 23 -0.74 -2.97 -14.29
C THR A 23 -0.29 -1.53 -14.07
N LEU A 24 -0.89 -0.82 -13.11
CA LEU A 24 -0.49 0.55 -12.76
C LEU A 24 0.91 0.60 -12.16
N ILE A 25 1.22 -0.30 -11.23
CA ILE A 25 2.56 -0.43 -10.61
C ILE A 25 3.64 -0.66 -11.68
N MET A 26 3.40 -1.60 -12.61
CA MET A 26 4.35 -1.88 -13.69
C MET A 26 4.54 -0.70 -14.65
N ARG A 27 3.56 0.19 -14.75
CA ARG A 27 3.64 1.46 -15.49
C ARG A 27 4.20 2.62 -14.67
N ARG A 28 4.53 2.38 -13.39
CA ARG A 28 4.92 3.40 -12.40
C ARG A 28 3.88 4.51 -12.25
N GLU A 29 2.61 4.17 -12.46
CA GLU A 29 1.49 5.08 -12.22
C GLU A 29 1.12 5.01 -10.73
N PRO A 30 1.07 6.15 -10.03
CA PRO A 30 0.69 6.17 -8.63
C PRO A 30 -0.79 5.77 -8.47
N LEU A 31 -1.11 5.10 -7.37
CA LEU A 31 -2.48 4.70 -7.06
C LEU A 31 -2.76 4.68 -5.56
N ILE A 32 -4.03 4.81 -5.22
CA ILE A 32 -4.55 4.57 -3.87
C ILE A 32 -5.38 3.29 -3.91
N LEU A 33 -5.00 2.29 -3.14
CA LEU A 33 -5.82 1.11 -2.87
C LEU A 33 -6.62 1.37 -1.59
N GLU A 34 -7.94 1.47 -1.73
CA GLU A 34 -8.86 1.58 -0.61
C GLU A 34 -9.33 0.18 -0.20
N MET A 35 -9.00 -0.20 1.03
CA MET A 35 -9.31 -1.50 1.60
C MET A 35 -10.64 -1.45 2.35
N SER A 36 -11.19 -2.62 2.69
CA SER A 36 -12.38 -2.68 3.54
C SER A 36 -12.08 -2.14 4.93
N LYS A 37 -13.10 -1.67 5.64
CA LYS A 37 -12.96 -1.20 7.04
C LYS A 37 -12.44 -2.26 8.02
N SER A 38 -12.56 -3.55 7.65
CA SER A 38 -12.04 -4.67 8.43
C SER A 38 -10.56 -4.94 8.19
N PHE A 39 -9.93 -4.23 7.24
CA PHE A 39 -8.52 -4.41 6.92
C PHE A 39 -7.65 -3.81 8.03
N GLY A 40 -6.82 -4.66 8.62
CA GLY A 40 -5.86 -4.27 9.64
C GLY A 40 -4.62 -3.68 9.00
N ILE A 41 -4.41 -2.37 9.15
CA ILE A 41 -3.09 -1.76 8.95
C ILE A 41 -2.35 -1.91 10.28
N ASP A 42 -1.53 -2.94 10.38
CA ASP A 42 -0.62 -3.15 11.49
C ASP A 42 0.76 -3.50 10.94
N VAL A 43 1.65 -2.51 10.96
CA VAL A 43 3.02 -2.63 10.47
C VAL A 43 3.96 -2.09 11.54
N ASP A 44 5.05 -2.82 11.78
CA ASP A 44 6.17 -2.27 12.52
C ASP A 44 6.91 -1.27 11.63
N ALA A 45 6.77 0.01 11.95
CA ALA A 45 7.36 1.08 11.16
C ALA A 45 8.89 0.96 11.06
N GLY A 46 9.55 0.44 12.11
CA GLY A 46 10.99 0.26 12.13
C GLY A 46 11.47 -0.86 11.21
N GLU A 47 10.69 -1.94 11.09
CA GLU A 47 11.05 -3.12 10.31
C GLU A 47 11.06 -2.83 8.79
N CYS A 48 10.06 -2.09 8.31
CA CYS A 48 9.94 -1.77 6.88
C CYS A 48 10.46 -0.37 6.49
N GLY A 49 11.25 0.26 7.36
CA GLY A 49 11.84 1.58 7.08
C GLY A 49 10.82 2.73 6.95
N CYS A 50 9.61 2.53 7.45
CA CYS A 50 8.56 3.54 7.43
C CYS A 50 8.86 4.68 8.40
N ARG A 51 8.46 5.89 8.03
CA ARG A 51 8.37 7.02 8.95
C ARG A 51 6.94 7.15 9.48
N THR A 52 6.79 7.00 10.79
CA THR A 52 5.50 7.21 11.44
C THR A 52 5.22 8.70 11.64
N VAL A 53 4.04 9.17 11.24
CA VAL A 53 3.56 10.54 11.50
C VAL A 53 2.13 10.54 12.05
N ASP A 54 1.64 11.71 12.45
CA ASP A 54 0.27 11.92 12.94
C ASP A 54 -0.17 10.96 14.07
N ASN A 55 0.76 10.70 15.00
CA ASN A 55 0.63 9.78 16.12
C ASN A 55 0.34 8.33 15.71
N GLY A 56 0.96 7.83 14.64
CA GLY A 56 0.76 6.45 14.19
C GLY A 56 -0.43 6.24 13.27
N ARG A 57 -0.99 7.34 12.73
CA ARG A 57 -2.07 7.27 11.74
C ARG A 57 -1.54 7.09 10.33
N HIS A 58 -0.38 7.65 10.04
CA HIS A 58 0.24 7.58 8.72
C HIS A 58 1.65 6.99 8.82
N PHE A 59 1.95 6.11 7.88
CA PHE A 59 3.27 5.52 7.70
C PHE A 59 3.75 5.95 6.32
N LEU A 60 4.90 6.64 6.26
CA LEU A 60 5.37 7.27 5.04
C LEU A 60 6.69 6.67 4.56
N GLY A 61 6.85 6.56 3.25
CA GLY A 61 8.08 6.15 2.58
C GLY A 61 8.51 4.73 2.94
N CYS A 62 7.54 3.84 3.15
CA CYS A 62 7.81 2.46 3.52
C CYS A 62 8.39 1.66 2.36
N ASP A 63 9.21 0.66 2.68
CA ASP A 63 9.61 -0.37 1.73
C ASP A 63 8.38 -1.15 1.24
N PRO A 64 8.10 -1.18 -0.07
CA PRO A 64 6.87 -1.75 -0.60
C PRO A 64 6.76 -3.26 -0.35
N LYS A 65 7.87 -4.00 -0.42
CA LYS A 65 7.85 -5.45 -0.32
C LYS A 65 7.64 -5.92 1.10
N CYS A 66 8.43 -5.39 2.03
CA CYS A 66 8.27 -5.65 3.45
C CYS A 66 6.85 -5.29 3.91
N THR A 67 6.41 -4.08 3.58
CA THR A 67 5.12 -3.55 4.03
C THR A 67 3.94 -4.35 3.50
N LEU A 68 3.89 -4.61 2.19
CA LEU A 68 2.77 -5.32 1.59
C LEU A 68 2.79 -6.82 1.90
N SER A 69 3.96 -7.40 2.23
CA SER A 69 4.04 -8.79 2.72
C SER A 69 3.48 -8.91 4.13
N LEU A 70 3.85 -8.02 5.06
CA LEU A 70 3.28 -8.00 6.42
C LEU A 70 1.77 -7.80 6.39
N LEU A 71 1.30 -6.85 5.57
CA LEU A 71 -0.14 -6.62 5.41
C LEU A 71 -0.86 -7.81 4.75
N ALA A 72 -0.21 -8.51 3.82
CA ALA A 72 -0.75 -9.73 3.22
C ALA A 72 -0.95 -10.82 4.27
N ASP A 73 0.05 -11.04 5.14
CA ASP A 73 0.02 -12.06 6.16
C ASP A 73 -1.03 -11.75 7.24
N THR A 74 -1.03 -10.52 7.76
CA THR A 74 -1.99 -10.07 8.78
C THR A 74 -3.44 -10.15 8.30
N ASN A 75 -3.70 -9.93 7.01
CA ASN A 75 -5.06 -9.89 6.46
C ASN A 75 -5.44 -11.13 5.66
N HIS A 76 -4.56 -12.13 5.57
CA HIS A 76 -4.73 -13.32 4.72
C HIS A 76 -5.02 -12.98 3.24
N LEU A 77 -4.33 -11.98 2.72
CA LEU A 77 -4.43 -11.48 1.34
C LEU A 77 -3.10 -11.64 0.60
N PRO A 78 -2.70 -12.87 0.20
CA PRO A 78 -1.38 -13.13 -0.41
C PRO A 78 -1.14 -12.34 -1.69
N ALA A 79 -2.20 -11.89 -2.36
CA ALA A 79 -2.09 -11.04 -3.54
C ALA A 79 -1.44 -9.67 -3.25
N LEU A 80 -1.50 -9.16 -2.01
CA LEU A 80 -0.81 -7.92 -1.63
C LEU A 80 0.71 -8.09 -1.67
N ALA A 81 1.24 -9.23 -1.20
CA ALA A 81 2.68 -9.51 -1.25
C ALA A 81 3.20 -9.48 -2.70
N SER A 82 2.42 -10.04 -3.65
CA SER A 82 2.76 -9.98 -5.07
C SER A 82 2.76 -8.56 -5.65
N LEU A 83 1.95 -7.65 -5.10
CA LEU A 83 2.00 -6.23 -5.47
C LEU A 83 3.22 -5.54 -4.86
N GLY A 84 3.63 -5.95 -3.65
CA GLY A 84 4.88 -5.53 -3.00
C GLY A 84 6.11 -5.83 -3.84
N ASP A 85 6.23 -7.07 -4.32
CA ASP A 85 7.31 -7.48 -5.22
C ASP A 85 7.35 -6.62 -6.50
N ALA A 86 6.18 -6.36 -7.10
CA ALA A 86 6.08 -5.55 -8.31
C ALA A 86 6.46 -4.09 -8.05
N ALA A 87 6.07 -3.53 -6.90
CA ALA A 87 6.37 -2.15 -6.51
C ALA A 87 7.86 -1.97 -6.19
N GLU A 88 8.49 -2.93 -5.49
CA GLU A 88 9.94 -2.97 -5.27
C GLU A 88 10.70 -2.97 -6.60
N GLN A 89 10.34 -3.88 -7.52
CA GLN A 89 10.96 -3.95 -8.85
C GLN A 89 10.78 -2.67 -9.67
N ALA A 90 9.66 -1.98 -9.48
CA ALA A 90 9.37 -0.70 -10.14
C ALA A 90 10.11 0.48 -9.50
N GLY A 91 10.68 0.33 -8.29
CA GLY A 91 11.34 1.39 -7.53
C GLY A 91 10.36 2.33 -6.82
N LEU A 92 9.16 1.84 -6.49
CA LEU A 92 8.09 2.61 -5.86
C LEU A 92 8.18 2.55 -4.33
N LEU A 93 7.54 3.51 -3.67
CA LEU A 93 7.35 3.57 -2.23
C LEU A 93 5.88 3.33 -1.87
N VAL A 94 5.65 3.01 -0.60
CA VAL A 94 4.31 2.83 -0.03
C VAL A 94 4.11 3.79 1.13
N ASP A 95 2.98 4.50 1.11
CA ASP A 95 2.43 5.15 2.29
C ASP A 95 1.17 4.42 2.74
N LEU A 96 0.88 4.45 4.04
CA LEU A 96 -0.32 3.86 4.62
C LEU A 96 -1.10 4.92 5.38
N ASP A 97 -2.43 4.91 5.20
CA ASP A 97 -3.37 5.67 6.02
C ASP A 97 -4.23 4.68 6.81
N ARG A 98 -3.93 4.57 8.11
CA ARG A 98 -4.63 3.68 9.04
C ARG A 98 -6.08 4.11 9.26
N ALA A 99 -6.37 5.40 9.24
CA ALA A 99 -7.70 5.91 9.53
C ALA A 99 -8.70 5.64 8.40
N LEU A 100 -8.21 5.65 7.16
CA LEU A 100 -9.01 5.43 5.96
C LEU A 100 -8.85 4.03 5.36
N ALA A 101 -8.03 3.17 5.95
CA ALA A 101 -7.68 1.85 5.42
C ALA A 101 -7.14 1.93 3.99
N ARG A 102 -6.20 2.86 3.74
CA ARG A 102 -5.63 3.09 2.41
C ARG A 102 -4.16 2.71 2.34
N ILE A 103 -3.80 2.13 1.19
CA ILE A 103 -2.43 1.86 0.79
C ILE A 103 -2.15 2.75 -0.43
N ILE A 104 -1.15 3.60 -0.36
CA ILE A 104 -0.81 4.58 -1.39
C ILE A 104 0.52 4.14 -1.99
N ILE A 105 0.54 3.87 -3.29
CA ILE A 105 1.75 3.41 -4.00
C ILE A 105 2.16 4.51 -4.98
N TYR A 106 3.41 4.95 -4.92
CA TYR A 106 3.91 6.09 -5.71
C TYR A 106 5.43 6.01 -5.90
N ASN A 107 6.00 6.90 -6.71
CA ASN A 107 7.44 7.00 -6.97
C ASN A 107 8.09 8.11 -6.13
#